data_AF-A0A645J0R9-F1
#
_entry.id   AF-A0A645J0R9-F1
#
_cell.length_a   1.000
_cell.length_b   1.000
_cell.length_c   1.000
_cell.angle_alpha   90.00
_cell.angle_beta   90.00
_cell.angle_gamma   90.00
#
_symmetry.space_group_name_H-M   'P 1'
#
loop_
_entity.id
_entity.type
_entity.pdbx_description
1 polymer ?
#
loop_
_entity_poly.entity_id
_entity_poly.type
_entity_poly.pdbx_seq_one_letter_code
_entity_poly.pdbx_strand_id
1 'polypeptide(L)' 'MGRIQRDGYTLVPTALYWKGNKVKVELALAKGKQTHDKREASKERDWNREKQRLMRRHNKDA' A
#
# COMPACT_ATOMS: atom_id res chain seq x y z
N MET A 1 -17.80 5.26 20.07
CA MET A 1 -17.41 5.87 18.77
C MET A 1 -16.28 6.89 18.96
N GLY A 2 -15.10 6.51 19.51
CA GLY A 2 -14.15 7.52 20.04
C GLY A 2 -12.79 7.63 19.33
N ARG A 3 -12.24 6.54 18.78
CA ARG A 3 -10.86 6.52 18.24
C ARG A 3 -10.77 6.80 16.74
N ILE A 4 -11.77 6.39 15.95
CA ILE A 4 -11.79 6.59 14.49
C ILE A 4 -11.83 8.09 14.15
N GLN A 5 -12.62 8.86 14.90
CA GLN A 5 -12.86 10.28 14.63
C GLN A 5 -11.74 11.21 15.15
N ARG A 6 -10.96 10.77 16.15
CA ARG A 6 -9.89 11.59 16.77
C ARG A 6 -8.57 11.58 16.01
N ASP A 7 -8.22 10.45 15.38
CA ASP A 7 -6.85 10.24 14.88
C ASP A 7 -6.75 10.00 13.37
N GLY A 8 -7.84 10.20 12.62
CA GLY A 8 -7.85 10.06 11.15
C GLY A 8 -7.59 8.62 10.65
N TYR A 9 -7.89 7.61 11.48
CA TYR A 9 -7.80 6.21 11.06
C TYR A 9 -8.95 5.87 10.11
N THR A 10 -8.62 5.23 8.99
CA THR A 10 -9.58 4.71 8.02
C THR A 10 -9.80 3.22 8.29
N LEU A 11 -11.06 2.79 8.31
CA LEU A 11 -11.41 1.37 8.42
C LEU A 11 -11.29 0.73 7.03
N VAL A 12 -10.48 -0.32 6.90
CA VAL A 12 -10.26 -1.01 5.62
C VAL A 12 -10.58 -2.50 5.78
N PRO A 13 -11.40 -3.08 4.89
CA PRO A 13 -11.58 -4.52 4.86
C PRO A 13 -10.35 -5.20 4.26
N THR A 14 -9.71 -6.09 5.01
CA THR A 14 -8.50 -6.79 4.57
C THR A 14 -8.84 -8.12 3.90
N ALA A 15 -9.85 -8.82 4.41
CA ALA A 15 -10.26 -10.11 3.89
C ALA A 15 -11.74 -10.36 4.14
N LEU A 16 -12.37 -11.06 3.19
CA LEU A 16 -13.66 -11.71 3.38
C LEU A 16 -13.46 -13.21 3.32
N TYR A 17 -13.98 -13.93 4.31
CA TYR A 17 -13.88 -15.39 4.35
C TYR A 17 -15.20 -16.02 4.79
N TRP A 18 -15.46 -17.21 4.25
CA TRP A 18 -16.62 -18.00 4.61
C TRP A 18 -16.34 -18.77 5.92
N LYS A 19 -17.23 -18.65 6.90
CA LYS A 19 -17.24 -19.49 8.10
C LYS A 19 -18.60 -20.17 8.18
N GLY A 20 -18.66 -21.41 7.70
CA GLY A 20 -19.92 -22.14 7.54
C GLY A 20 -20.80 -21.47 6.49
N ASN A 21 -22.07 -21.19 6.83
CA ASN A 21 -23.03 -20.51 5.96
C ASN A 21 -22.98 -18.96 6.04
N LYS A 22 -21.96 -18.37 6.68
CA LYS A 22 -21.84 -16.92 6.85
C LYS A 22 -20.53 -16.39 6.29
N VAL A 23 -20.59 -15.21 5.68
CA VAL A 23 -19.39 -14.44 5.30
C VAL A 23 -18.95 -13.60 6.49
N LYS A 24 -17.66 -13.68 6.83
CA LYS A 24 -17.01 -12.82 7.80
C LYS A 24 -16.10 -11.84 7.08
N VAL A 25 -16.11 -10.60 7.56
CA VAL A 25 -15.22 -9.54 7.10
C VAL A 25 -14.22 -9.25 8.20
N GLU A 26 -12.94 -9.33 7.85
CA GLU A 26 -11.87 -8.86 8.71
C GLU A 26 -11.60 -7.39 8.41
N LEU A 27 -11.72 -6.55 9.44
CA LEU A 27 -11.59 -5.10 9.36
C LEU A 27 -10.34 -4.67 10.10
N ALA A 28 -9.45 -3.97 9.41
CA ALA A 28 -8.26 -3.35 9.99
C ALA A 28 -8.44 -1.83 10.12
N LEU A 29 -7.81 -1.27 11.16
CA LEU A 29 -7.67 0.18 11.31
C LEU A 29 -6.36 0.60 10.64
N ALA A 30 -6.46 1.28 9.49
CA ALA A 30 -5.31 1.79 8.76
C ALA A 30 -5.13 3.29 9.04
N LYS A 31 -3.89 3.73 9.23
CA LYS A 31 -3.54 5.16 9.21
C LYS A 31 -3.01 5.49 7.82
N GLY A 32 -3.55 6.53 7.18
CA GLY A 32 -2.99 7.02 5.93
C GLY A 32 -1.50 7.38 6.11
N LYS A 33 -0.65 7.02 5.13
CA LYS A 33 0.78 7.38 5.14
C LYS A 33 0.93 8.90 5.25
N GLN A 34 1.77 9.37 6.18
CA GLN A 34 2.09 10.80 6.29
C GLN A 34 2.66 11.32 4.97
N THR A 35 2.28 12.54 4.59
CA THR A 35 2.69 13.18 3.33
C THR A 35 4.21 13.27 3.15
N HIS A 36 4.97 13.30 4.25
CA HIS A 36 6.43 13.27 4.24
C HIS A 36 6.99 11.96 3.64
N ASP A 37 6.45 10.81 4.06
CA ASP A 37 6.84 9.46 3.64
C ASP A 37 6.46 9.19 2.16
N LYS A 38 5.48 9.92 1.62
CA LYS A 38 5.14 9.84 0.18
C LYS A 38 6.25 10.33 -0.73
N ARG A 39 7.10 11.27 -0.30
CA ARG A 39 8.18 11.81 -1.12
C ARG A 39 9.31 10.79 -1.29
N GLU A 40 9.73 10.15 -0.21
CA GLU A 40 10.76 9.09 -0.26
C GLU A 40 10.25 7.88 -1.04
N ALA A 41 9.04 7.41 -0.75
CA ALA A 41 8.45 6.28 -1.47
C ALA A 41 8.24 6.55 -2.97
N SER A 42 7.94 7.79 -3.36
CA SER A 42 7.82 8.16 -4.79
C SER A 42 9.19 8.19 -5.45
N LYS A 43 10.20 8.79 -4.79
CA LYS A 43 11.58 8.80 -5.29
C LYS A 43 12.13 7.38 -5.46
N GLU A 44 11.92 6.50 -4.47
CA GLU A 44 12.37 5.11 -4.53
C GLU A 44 11.67 4.33 -5.66
N ARG A 45 10.36 4.56 -5.85
CA ARG A 45 9.60 3.94 -6.94
C ARG A 45 10.09 4.39 -8.31
N ASP A 46 10.34 5.68 -8.49
CA ASP A 46 10.84 6.22 -9.76
C ASP A 46 12.26 5.76 -10.03
N TRP A 47 13.11 5.73 -9.00
CA TRP A 47 14.47 5.19 -9.08
C TRP A 47 14.50 3.71 -9.45
N ASN A 48 13.62 2.89 -8.86
CA ASN A 48 13.51 1.48 -9.22
C ASN A 48 13.03 1.27 -10.66
N ARG A 49 12.11 2.11 -11.16
CA ARG A 49 11.71 2.07 -12.58
C ARG A 49 12.85 2.46 -13.51
N GLU A 50 13.63 3.48 -13.15
CA GLU A 50 14.78 3.91 -13.95
C GLU A 50 15.87 2.84 -14.00
N LYS A 51 16.20 2.23 -12.86
CA LYS A 51 17.10 1.07 -12.76
C LYS A 51 16.66 -0.08 -13.67
N GLN A 52 15.38 -0.44 -13.64
CA GLN A 52 14.85 -1.48 -14.52
C GLN A 52 14.99 -1.11 -16.01
N ARG A 53 14.79 0.16 -16.38
CA ARG A 53 14.97 0.64 -17.75
C ARG A 53 16.44 0.63 -18.19
N LEU A 54 17.36 1.00 -17.30
CA LEU A 54 18.81 0.95 -17.56
C LEU A 54 19.28 -0.49 -17.77
N MET A 55 18.89 -1.41 -16.88
CA MET A 55 19.21 -2.84 -17.03
C MET A 55 18.67 -3.43 -18.32
N ARG A 56 17.43 -3.08 -18.71
CA ARG A 56 16.84 -3.54 -19.98
C ARG A 56 17.55 -2.97 -21.21
N ARG A 57 18.04 -1.73 -21.17
CA ARG A 57 18.81 -1.13 -22.26
C ARG A 57 20.19 -1.80 -22.40
N HIS A 58 20.90 -1.97 -21.29
CA HIS A 58 22.21 -2.62 -21.29
C HIS A 58 22.17 -4.05 -21.85
N ASN A 59 21.09 -4.81 -21.61
CA ASN A 59 20.94 -6.17 -22.15
C ASN A 59 20.51 -6.21 -23.64
N LYS A 60 20.21 -5.06 -24.27
CA LYS A 60 19.83 -4.99 -25.69
C LYS A 60 21.00 -4.57 -26.59
N ASP A 61 22.04 -4.00 -26.00
CA ASP A 61 23.25 -3.52 -26.68
C ASP A 61 24.46 -4.46 -26.47
N ALA A 62 24.23 -5.70 -26.01
CA ALA A 62 25.23 -6.75 -25.80
C ALA A 62 24.97 -7.95 -26.73
#